data_AF-A0A6A6IAM6-F1
#
_entry.id   AF-A0A6A6IAM6-F1
#
_cell.length_a   1.000
_cell.length_b   1.000
_cell.length_c   1.000
_cell.angle_alpha   90.00
_cell.angle_beta   90.00
_cell.angle_gamma   90.00
#
_symmetry.space_group_name_H-M   'P 1'
#
loop_
_entity.id
_entity.type
_entity.pdbx_description
1 polymer ?
#
loop_
_entity_poly.entity_id
_entity_poly.type
_entity_poly.pdbx_seq_one_letter_code
_entity_poly.pdbx_strand_id
1 'polypeptide(L)'
;MAAQNPERHRLIEKSDEHIAKLPHSKELRSLSSDHDVQKLIERVAEEAREAQKRRERWMLRKAGDRVQALAKRVSEFLAAYSGIIEVVKNVAGEKAQVPYTAISILFIVAVNKTGIEEHIESTLNSITLAFPDLAQICDIVDYSRLHPSLERLTENVIAYSSAAAHYYNRRWFSRLWYVIGHPPNAELDTLKEAIDSDAKAIKNSTYRYTVEKLQYLVNAAEEQRQYAEEQRQLAEELRKDAERRRQVEEADILSDAQTLLQVDPSSSTTVDAYHSALLSIQHMSRSKYKLFDRSVLNSTAYDRWKDNEHSSLFLLQGTSQAADCTSLSWLSIAAFELYGEIKEEKADSFMTRHFFMSEDNMREDVEAYLGMAHVIYQIAAGEPKTITEPGRSRCLRTHTHSEEWSNPEPAEPCHLLRDIIDDEAMSRYASVFIFLDRIDRCTCTASGFVDQLVGLIKEHTCHPAVKIFVIMGETQRVTERSIHMRGIKDRVHLVTVDQEFLHPRH
;
A
#
# COMPACT_ATOMS: atom_id res chain seq x y z
N MET A 1 -39.49 -39.91 16.60
CA MET A 1 -39.67 -41.37 16.73
C MET A 1 -40.71 -41.80 15.70
N ALA A 2 -40.27 -42.07 14.47
CA ALA A 2 -41.14 -42.61 13.43
C ALA A 2 -41.25 -44.12 13.65
N ALA A 3 -42.48 -44.64 13.69
CA ALA A 3 -42.72 -46.07 13.74
C ALA A 3 -42.15 -46.72 12.46
N GLN A 4 -41.11 -47.54 12.62
CA GLN A 4 -40.55 -48.33 11.53
C GLN A 4 -41.67 -49.18 10.93
N ASN A 5 -41.91 -49.01 9.62
CA ASN A 5 -42.90 -49.77 8.90
C ASN A 5 -42.51 -51.27 8.95
N PRO A 6 -43.28 -52.13 9.65
CA PRO A 6 -42.92 -53.54 9.84
C PRO A 6 -42.90 -54.32 8.51
N GLU A 7 -43.54 -53.82 7.45
CA GLU A 7 -43.43 -54.39 6.11
C GLU A 7 -42.05 -54.14 5.48
N ARG A 8 -41.42 -52.99 5.76
CA ARG A 8 -40.05 -52.69 5.26
C ARG A 8 -39.01 -53.60 5.92
N HIS A 9 -39.12 -53.84 7.23
CA HIS A 9 -38.20 -54.76 7.94
C HIS A 9 -38.32 -56.20 7.41
N ARG A 10 -39.54 -56.65 7.09
CA ARG A 10 -39.77 -57.95 6.45
C ARG A 10 -39.22 -58.03 5.02
N LEU A 11 -39.19 -56.93 4.28
CA LEU A 11 -38.58 -56.87 2.95
C LEU A 11 -37.05 -56.99 3.02
N ILE A 12 -36.41 -56.42 4.05
CA ILE A 12 -34.97 -56.53 4.29
C ILE A 12 -34.60 -57.97 4.71
N GLU A 13 -35.33 -58.60 5.64
CA GLU A 13 -35.09 -60.01 6.01
C GLU A 13 -35.30 -60.97 4.81
N LYS A 14 -36.35 -60.75 4.01
CA LYS A 14 -36.58 -61.55 2.80
C LYS A 14 -35.51 -61.31 1.73
N SER A 15 -34.97 -60.09 1.66
CA SER A 15 -33.84 -59.76 0.79
C SER A 15 -32.63 -60.58 1.19
N ASP A 16 -32.24 -60.64 2.47
CA ASP A 16 -31.08 -61.42 2.93
C ASP A 16 -31.19 -62.94 2.62
N GLU A 17 -32.40 -63.48 2.74
CA GLU A 17 -32.70 -64.87 2.45
C GLU A 17 -32.66 -65.18 0.94
N HIS A 18 -32.99 -64.22 0.09
CA HIS A 18 -32.94 -64.33 -1.37
C HIS A 18 -31.55 -64.05 -1.93
N ILE A 19 -30.81 -63.13 -1.32
CA ILE A 19 -29.39 -62.88 -1.60
C ILE A 19 -28.61 -64.17 -1.43
N ALA A 20 -28.97 -65.02 -0.45
CA ALA A 20 -28.38 -66.35 -0.25
C ALA A 20 -28.50 -67.27 -1.49
N LYS A 21 -29.52 -67.08 -2.33
CA LYS A 21 -29.88 -67.96 -3.45
C LYS A 21 -29.35 -67.50 -4.81
N LEU A 22 -28.68 -66.35 -4.88
CA LEU A 22 -28.09 -65.85 -6.12
C LEU A 22 -26.81 -66.63 -6.50
N PRO A 23 -26.50 -66.82 -7.79
CA PRO A 23 -25.15 -67.20 -8.19
C PRO A 23 -24.18 -66.12 -7.68
N HIS A 24 -23.07 -66.54 -7.06
CA HIS A 24 -22.08 -65.70 -6.35
C HIS A 24 -22.48 -65.18 -4.96
N SER A 25 -23.60 -65.62 -4.37
CA SER A 25 -24.02 -65.21 -3.01
C SER A 25 -23.02 -65.54 -1.89
N LYS A 26 -22.31 -66.67 -2.03
CA LYS A 26 -21.25 -67.09 -1.09
C LYS A 26 -20.00 -66.22 -1.21
N GLU A 27 -19.66 -65.77 -2.42
CA GLU A 27 -18.56 -64.83 -2.65
C GLU A 27 -18.94 -63.46 -2.10
N LEU A 28 -20.15 -62.95 -2.40
CA LEU A 28 -20.67 -61.67 -1.88
C LEU A 28 -20.64 -61.57 -0.35
N ARG A 29 -20.92 -62.66 0.37
CA ARG A 29 -20.86 -62.73 1.85
C ARG A 29 -19.43 -62.78 2.42
N SER A 30 -18.44 -63.06 1.59
CA SER A 30 -17.02 -63.17 1.99
C SER A 30 -16.21 -61.90 1.71
N LEU A 31 -16.81 -60.89 1.08
CA LEU A 31 -16.14 -59.64 0.76
C LEU A 31 -16.14 -58.75 2.01
N SER A 32 -15.00 -58.66 2.70
CA SER A 32 -14.87 -57.84 3.90
C SER A 32 -14.25 -56.46 3.64
N SER A 33 -13.73 -56.21 2.43
CA SER A 33 -13.06 -54.96 2.07
C SER A 33 -13.65 -54.31 0.82
N ASP A 34 -13.58 -52.98 0.73
CA ASP A 34 -13.99 -52.22 -0.45
C ASP A 34 -13.26 -52.65 -1.72
N HIS A 35 -11.99 -53.05 -1.57
CA HIS A 35 -11.18 -53.58 -2.65
C HIS A 35 -11.70 -54.89 -3.21
N ASP A 36 -12.23 -55.78 -2.35
CA ASP A 36 -12.72 -57.08 -2.78
C ASP A 36 -14.04 -56.97 -3.53
N VAL A 37 -14.90 -56.03 -3.13
CA VAL A 37 -16.15 -55.76 -3.86
C VAL A 37 -15.90 -55.00 -5.15
N GLN A 38 -14.99 -54.03 -5.16
CA GLN A 38 -14.57 -53.36 -6.40
C GLN A 38 -13.99 -54.38 -7.40
N LYS A 39 -13.16 -55.32 -6.92
CA LYS A 39 -12.69 -56.46 -7.72
C LYS A 39 -13.81 -57.39 -8.17
N LEU A 40 -14.83 -57.64 -7.34
CA LEU A 40 -15.97 -58.45 -7.75
C LEU A 40 -16.77 -57.74 -8.84
N ILE A 41 -17.01 -56.42 -8.70
CA ILE A 41 -17.72 -55.63 -9.69
C ILE A 41 -16.93 -55.55 -11.00
N GLU A 42 -15.62 -55.30 -10.93
CA GLU A 42 -14.74 -55.32 -12.11
C GLU A 42 -14.73 -56.71 -12.77
N ARG A 43 -14.70 -57.78 -11.97
CA ARG A 43 -14.77 -59.16 -12.47
C ARG A 43 -16.12 -59.46 -13.11
N VAL A 44 -17.24 -59.06 -12.49
CA VAL A 44 -18.59 -59.24 -13.04
C VAL A 44 -18.77 -58.38 -14.29
N ALA A 45 -18.23 -57.17 -14.32
CA ALA A 45 -18.22 -56.31 -15.50
C ALA A 45 -17.36 -56.91 -16.63
N GLU A 46 -16.25 -57.56 -16.30
CA GLU A 46 -15.38 -58.23 -17.28
C GLU A 46 -15.99 -59.56 -17.75
N GLU A 47 -16.58 -60.35 -16.87
CA GLU A 47 -17.34 -61.57 -17.18
C GLU A 47 -18.56 -61.23 -18.06
N ALA A 48 -19.18 -60.08 -17.82
CA ALA A 48 -20.23 -59.55 -18.68
C ALA A 48 -19.72 -59.14 -20.05
N ARG A 49 -18.57 -58.43 -20.12
CA ARG A 49 -17.88 -58.14 -21.38
C ARG A 49 -17.47 -59.41 -22.11
N GLU A 50 -17.08 -60.47 -21.40
CA GLU A 50 -16.75 -61.76 -21.99
C GLU A 50 -17.98 -62.54 -22.45
N ALA A 51 -19.04 -62.60 -21.65
CA ALA A 51 -20.32 -63.19 -22.01
C ALA A 51 -20.93 -62.46 -23.21
N GLN A 52 -20.71 -61.14 -23.31
CA GLN A 52 -21.02 -60.30 -24.45
C GLN A 52 -20.15 -60.66 -25.66
N LYS A 53 -18.81 -60.74 -25.55
CA LYS A 53 -17.92 -61.20 -26.64
C LYS A 53 -18.31 -62.60 -27.15
N ARG A 54 -18.86 -63.46 -26.29
CA ARG A 54 -19.40 -64.78 -26.67
C ARG A 54 -20.75 -64.69 -27.38
N ARG A 55 -21.60 -63.71 -27.06
CA ARG A 55 -22.92 -63.46 -27.69
C ARG A 55 -22.86 -62.60 -28.96
N GLU A 56 -21.89 -61.67 -29.07
CA GLU A 56 -21.60 -60.87 -30.26
C GLU A 56 -21.17 -61.73 -31.46
N ARG A 57 -20.62 -62.92 -31.18
CA ARG A 57 -20.38 -63.95 -32.20
C ARG A 57 -21.68 -64.57 -32.76
N TRP A 58 -22.84 -64.32 -32.16
CA TRP A 58 -24.11 -64.95 -32.53
C TRP A 58 -25.27 -63.98 -32.86
N MET A 59 -25.22 -62.69 -32.48
CA MET A 59 -26.24 -61.70 -32.86
C MET A 59 -25.69 -60.29 -33.17
N LEU A 60 -26.35 -59.61 -34.12
CA LEU A 60 -26.06 -58.31 -34.74
C LEU A 60 -25.61 -57.18 -33.77
N ARG A 61 -24.64 -56.38 -34.24
CA ARG A 61 -23.90 -55.26 -33.60
C ARG A 61 -24.69 -54.22 -32.76
N LYS A 62 -26.01 -54.11 -32.86
CA LYS A 62 -26.80 -53.04 -32.20
C LYS A 62 -27.00 -53.22 -30.68
N ALA A 63 -26.85 -54.45 -30.16
CA ALA A 63 -26.98 -54.72 -28.73
C ALA A 63 -25.71 -54.37 -27.94
N GLY A 64 -24.54 -54.32 -28.61
CA GLY A 64 -23.25 -54.06 -27.94
C GLY A 64 -23.12 -52.63 -27.43
N ASP A 65 -23.59 -51.65 -28.21
CA ASP A 65 -23.47 -50.22 -27.86
C ASP A 65 -24.28 -49.84 -26.60
N ARG A 66 -25.46 -50.46 -26.40
CA ARG A 66 -26.34 -50.16 -25.25
C ARG A 66 -25.80 -50.73 -23.95
N VAL A 67 -25.29 -51.97 -23.99
CA VAL A 67 -24.67 -52.60 -22.83
C VAL A 67 -23.40 -51.86 -22.43
N GLN A 68 -22.61 -51.39 -23.40
CA GLN A 68 -21.42 -50.57 -23.13
C GLN A 68 -21.79 -49.21 -22.52
N ALA A 69 -22.86 -48.57 -23.00
CA ALA A 69 -23.37 -47.32 -22.42
C ALA A 69 -23.88 -47.51 -20.98
N LEU A 70 -24.60 -48.60 -20.71
CA LEU A 70 -25.04 -48.97 -19.36
C LEU A 70 -23.85 -49.24 -18.43
N ALA A 71 -22.86 -50.03 -18.88
CA ALA A 71 -21.65 -50.31 -18.08
C ALA A 71 -20.87 -49.02 -17.76
N LYS A 72 -20.77 -48.09 -18.71
CA LYS A 72 -20.17 -46.77 -18.48
C LYS A 72 -20.95 -45.97 -17.43
N ARG A 73 -22.27 -45.89 -17.55
CA ARG A 73 -23.13 -45.16 -16.58
C ARG A 73 -23.14 -45.80 -15.20
N VAL A 74 -23.06 -47.12 -15.11
CA VAL A 74 -22.89 -47.80 -13.83
C VAL A 74 -21.52 -47.51 -13.24
N SER A 75 -20.46 -47.46 -14.05
CA SER A 75 -19.13 -47.08 -13.57
C SER A 75 -19.13 -45.64 -13.04
N GLU A 76 -19.79 -44.70 -13.73
CA GLU A 76 -19.97 -43.31 -13.31
C GLU A 76 -20.81 -43.23 -12.02
N PHE A 77 -21.90 -44.00 -11.95
CA PHE A 77 -22.72 -44.15 -10.75
C PHE A 77 -21.92 -44.66 -9.57
N LEU A 78 -21.15 -45.74 -9.73
CA LEU A 78 -20.42 -46.39 -8.65
C LEU A 78 -19.31 -45.48 -8.13
N ALA A 79 -18.66 -44.71 -9.02
CA ALA A 79 -17.70 -43.69 -8.62
C ALA A 79 -18.35 -42.53 -7.84
N ALA A 80 -19.56 -42.10 -8.23
CA ALA A 80 -20.31 -41.08 -7.49
C ALA A 80 -20.86 -41.63 -6.15
N TYR A 81 -21.28 -42.89 -6.14
CA TYR A 81 -21.88 -43.56 -4.99
C TYR A 81 -20.83 -44.03 -3.98
N SER A 82 -19.60 -44.36 -4.39
CA SER A 82 -18.52 -44.74 -3.47
C SER A 82 -18.15 -43.61 -2.52
N GLY A 83 -18.09 -42.36 -3.02
CA GLY A 83 -17.87 -41.19 -2.18
C GLY A 83 -18.96 -41.00 -1.11
N ILE A 84 -20.15 -41.53 -1.34
CA ILE A 84 -21.28 -41.44 -0.41
C ILE A 84 -21.35 -42.61 0.52
N ILE A 85 -20.93 -43.78 0.06
CA ILE A 85 -20.68 -44.90 0.95
C ILE A 85 -19.61 -44.52 1.95
N GLU A 86 -18.54 -43.82 1.58
CA GLU A 86 -17.54 -43.36 2.56
C GLU A 86 -18.15 -42.42 3.60
N VAL A 87 -18.97 -41.48 3.16
CA VAL A 87 -19.74 -40.57 4.03
C VAL A 87 -20.71 -41.33 4.94
N VAL A 88 -21.50 -42.25 4.38
CA VAL A 88 -22.47 -43.07 5.10
C VAL A 88 -21.77 -44.08 6.01
N LYS A 89 -20.59 -44.60 5.65
CA LYS A 89 -19.75 -45.47 6.49
C LYS A 89 -19.22 -44.74 7.70
N ASN A 90 -18.77 -43.50 7.50
CA ASN A 90 -18.28 -42.65 8.59
C ASN A 90 -19.38 -42.37 9.64
N VAL A 91 -20.66 -42.53 9.31
CA VAL A 91 -21.77 -42.20 10.20
C VAL A 91 -22.65 -43.39 10.62
N ALA A 92 -22.96 -44.30 9.71
CA ALA A 92 -23.80 -45.48 9.95
C ALA A 92 -22.97 -46.73 10.35
N GLY A 93 -21.64 -46.63 10.36
CA GLY A 93 -20.73 -47.72 10.70
C GLY A 93 -20.94 -48.96 9.83
N GLU A 94 -21.09 -50.12 10.47
CA GLU A 94 -21.24 -51.42 9.79
C GLU A 94 -22.47 -51.51 8.87
N LYS A 95 -23.51 -50.68 9.08
CA LYS A 95 -24.75 -50.72 8.28
C LYS A 95 -24.57 -50.22 6.84
N ALA A 96 -23.47 -49.54 6.54
CA ALA A 96 -23.18 -49.02 5.20
C ALA A 96 -22.81 -50.10 4.16
N GLN A 97 -22.62 -51.36 4.57
CA GLN A 97 -22.39 -52.49 3.66
C GLN A 97 -23.66 -52.95 2.93
N VAL A 98 -24.84 -52.73 3.52
CA VAL A 98 -26.14 -53.19 2.99
C VAL A 98 -26.53 -52.49 1.67
N PRO A 99 -26.45 -51.14 1.55
CA PRO A 99 -26.73 -50.44 0.30
C PRO A 99 -25.80 -50.87 -0.84
N TYR A 100 -24.52 -51.05 -0.52
CA TYR A 100 -23.51 -51.45 -1.47
C TYR A 100 -23.75 -52.85 -2.04
N THR A 101 -24.17 -53.77 -1.19
CA THR A 101 -24.56 -55.13 -1.60
C THR A 101 -25.80 -55.10 -2.50
N ALA A 102 -26.82 -54.32 -2.12
CA ALA A 102 -28.07 -54.20 -2.88
C ALA A 102 -27.83 -53.66 -4.30
N ILE A 103 -27.01 -52.63 -4.45
CA ILE A 103 -26.63 -52.05 -5.75
C ILE A 103 -25.79 -53.01 -6.59
N SER A 104 -24.87 -53.76 -5.97
CA SER A 104 -24.08 -54.77 -6.65
C SER A 104 -24.95 -55.88 -7.25
N ILE A 105 -26.01 -56.27 -6.53
CA ILE A 105 -27.01 -57.23 -7.03
C ILE A 105 -27.82 -56.63 -8.18
N LEU A 106 -28.25 -55.37 -8.06
CA LEU A 106 -28.94 -54.67 -9.14
C LEU A 106 -28.10 -54.65 -10.42
N PHE A 107 -26.78 -54.45 -10.29
CA PHE A 107 -25.86 -54.47 -11.42
C PHE A 107 -25.76 -55.85 -12.09
N ILE A 108 -25.57 -56.92 -11.31
CA ILE A 108 -25.56 -58.31 -11.81
C ILE A 108 -26.85 -58.61 -12.59
N VAL A 109 -27.97 -58.08 -12.12
CA VAL A 109 -29.29 -58.26 -12.73
C VAL A 109 -29.46 -57.45 -14.03
N ALA A 110 -29.05 -56.17 -14.03
CA ALA A 110 -29.16 -55.28 -15.18
C ALA A 110 -28.32 -55.79 -16.36
N VAL A 111 -27.10 -56.24 -16.08
CA VAL A 111 -26.14 -56.75 -17.07
C VAL A 111 -26.59 -58.05 -17.74
N ASN A 112 -27.35 -58.89 -17.02
CA ASN A 112 -27.79 -60.18 -17.53
C ASN A 112 -29.06 -60.13 -18.41
N LYS A 113 -29.70 -58.96 -18.58
CA LYS A 113 -31.02 -58.84 -19.21
C LYS A 113 -31.11 -57.69 -20.24
N THR A 114 -30.95 -58.02 -21.51
CA THR A 114 -30.84 -57.10 -22.68
C THR A 114 -32.11 -56.34 -23.12
N GLY A 115 -33.18 -56.32 -22.31
CA GLY A 115 -34.44 -55.62 -22.65
C GLY A 115 -34.94 -54.68 -21.55
N ILE A 116 -34.09 -54.44 -20.55
CA ILE A 116 -34.44 -53.94 -19.22
C ILE A 116 -33.74 -52.60 -18.93
N GLU A 117 -33.02 -52.09 -19.92
CA GLU A 117 -31.98 -51.07 -19.78
C GLU A 117 -32.57 -49.69 -19.42
N GLU A 118 -33.64 -49.23 -20.07
CA GLU A 118 -34.09 -47.83 -19.95
C GLU A 118 -34.55 -47.42 -18.54
N HIS A 119 -35.25 -48.29 -17.80
CA HIS A 119 -35.79 -47.92 -16.49
C HIS A 119 -34.71 -47.94 -15.40
N ILE A 120 -33.84 -48.96 -15.41
CA ILE A 120 -32.68 -49.03 -14.52
C ILE A 120 -31.70 -47.90 -14.84
N GLU A 121 -31.42 -47.66 -16.12
CA GLU A 121 -30.54 -46.59 -16.59
C GLU A 121 -31.06 -45.21 -16.18
N SER A 122 -32.37 -44.96 -16.31
CA SER A 122 -32.96 -43.70 -15.86
C SER A 122 -32.87 -43.50 -14.35
N THR A 123 -33.10 -44.54 -13.55
CA THR A 123 -33.00 -44.45 -12.08
C THR A 123 -31.54 -44.31 -11.64
N LEU A 124 -30.61 -45.04 -12.24
CA LEU A 124 -29.18 -44.88 -11.99
C LEU A 124 -28.71 -43.47 -12.37
N ASN A 125 -29.21 -42.88 -13.46
CA ASN A 125 -28.89 -41.50 -13.81
C ASN A 125 -29.45 -40.50 -12.80
N SER A 126 -30.70 -40.65 -12.36
CA SER A 126 -31.31 -39.82 -11.31
C SER A 126 -30.50 -39.83 -10.02
N ILE A 127 -30.08 -41.04 -9.60
CA ILE A 127 -29.22 -41.27 -8.44
C ILE A 127 -27.87 -40.58 -8.71
N THR A 128 -27.18 -40.90 -9.81
CA THR A 128 -25.88 -40.31 -10.19
C THR A 128 -25.89 -38.78 -10.33
N LEU A 129 -26.99 -38.14 -10.71
CA LEU A 129 -27.09 -36.67 -10.79
C LEU A 129 -27.33 -36.01 -9.43
N ALA A 130 -27.79 -36.76 -8.43
CA ALA A 130 -28.04 -36.27 -7.06
C ALA A 130 -26.79 -36.33 -6.16
N PHE A 131 -25.79 -37.14 -6.52
CA PHE A 131 -24.69 -37.55 -5.64
C PHE A 131 -23.35 -36.80 -5.75
N PRO A 132 -22.91 -36.27 -6.89
CA PRO A 132 -21.66 -35.51 -7.00
C PRO A 132 -21.63 -34.29 -6.09
N ASP A 133 -22.79 -33.71 -5.81
CA ASP A 133 -22.92 -32.60 -4.88
C ASP A 133 -22.66 -33.08 -3.42
N LEU A 134 -23.05 -34.30 -3.05
CA LEU A 134 -23.11 -34.76 -1.65
C LEU A 134 -21.75 -34.91 -0.96
N ALA A 135 -20.69 -35.27 -1.67
CA ALA A 135 -19.35 -35.33 -1.10
C ALA A 135 -18.83 -33.93 -0.73
N GLN A 136 -19.01 -32.93 -1.61
CA GLN A 136 -18.64 -31.53 -1.34
C GLN A 136 -19.52 -30.90 -0.25
N ILE A 137 -20.77 -31.36 -0.15
CA ILE A 137 -21.74 -30.92 0.85
C ILE A 137 -21.33 -31.34 2.27
N CYS A 138 -20.74 -32.52 2.43
CA CYS A 138 -20.33 -33.03 3.75
C CYS A 138 -19.20 -32.23 4.39
N ASP A 139 -18.36 -31.57 3.59
CA ASP A 139 -17.31 -30.66 4.07
C ASP A 139 -17.88 -29.29 4.49
N ILE A 140 -19.04 -28.91 3.97
CA ILE A 140 -19.57 -27.55 4.09
C ILE A 140 -20.71 -27.48 5.11
N VAL A 141 -21.60 -28.48 5.15
CA VAL A 141 -22.86 -28.50 5.89
C VAL A 141 -22.76 -29.35 7.15
N ASP A 142 -23.33 -28.85 8.25
CA ASP A 142 -23.47 -29.63 9.49
C ASP A 142 -24.30 -30.90 9.24
N TYR A 143 -23.62 -32.04 9.32
CA TYR A 143 -24.11 -33.36 8.93
C TYR A 143 -25.41 -33.77 9.64
N SER A 144 -25.62 -33.24 10.85
CA SER A 144 -26.81 -33.48 11.68
C SER A 144 -28.13 -33.13 10.96
N ARG A 145 -28.11 -32.16 10.04
CA ARG A 145 -29.31 -31.71 9.31
C ARG A 145 -29.59 -32.51 8.03
N LEU A 146 -28.57 -33.10 7.42
CA LEU A 146 -28.69 -33.89 6.19
C LEU A 146 -28.97 -35.37 6.46
N HIS A 147 -28.60 -35.87 7.64
CA HIS A 147 -28.75 -37.26 8.05
C HIS A 147 -30.14 -37.86 7.75
N PRO A 148 -31.28 -37.23 8.09
CA PRO A 148 -32.59 -37.86 7.89
C PRO A 148 -32.99 -37.99 6.41
N SER A 149 -32.47 -37.14 5.53
CA SER A 149 -32.75 -37.20 4.09
C SER A 149 -31.81 -38.16 3.38
N LEU A 150 -30.55 -38.24 3.83
CA LEU A 150 -29.57 -39.19 3.32
C LEU A 150 -29.92 -40.64 3.72
N GLU A 151 -30.39 -40.84 4.95
CA GLU A 151 -30.87 -42.14 5.44
C GLU A 151 -32.07 -42.63 4.63
N ARG A 152 -33.07 -41.76 4.40
CA ARG A 152 -34.24 -42.08 3.56
C ARG A 152 -33.87 -42.40 2.11
N LEU A 153 -32.97 -41.61 1.52
CA LEU A 153 -32.46 -41.85 0.17
C LEU A 153 -31.76 -43.22 0.09
N THR A 154 -30.94 -43.55 1.08
CA THR A 154 -30.22 -44.83 1.16
C THR A 154 -31.18 -46.02 1.30
N GLU A 155 -32.19 -45.90 2.17
CA GLU A 155 -33.25 -46.91 2.31
C GLU A 155 -34.03 -47.13 1.01
N ASN A 156 -34.39 -46.04 0.32
CA ASN A 156 -35.15 -46.12 -0.93
C ASN A 156 -34.32 -46.74 -2.06
N VAL A 157 -33.01 -46.46 -2.12
CA VAL A 157 -32.08 -47.10 -3.06
C VAL A 157 -31.91 -48.59 -2.78
N ILE A 158 -31.82 -49.01 -1.50
CA ILE A 158 -31.82 -50.43 -1.11
C ILE A 158 -33.12 -51.09 -1.57
N ALA A 159 -34.27 -50.50 -1.20
CA ALA A 159 -35.57 -51.05 -1.52
C ALA A 159 -35.78 -51.18 -3.03
N TYR A 160 -35.41 -50.16 -3.81
CA TYR A 160 -35.44 -50.18 -5.27
C TYR A 160 -34.56 -51.29 -5.84
N SER A 161 -33.32 -51.40 -5.35
CA SER A 161 -32.35 -52.39 -5.81
C SER A 161 -32.82 -53.83 -5.54
N SER A 162 -33.36 -54.09 -4.35
CA SER A 162 -33.93 -55.40 -3.99
C SER A 162 -35.21 -55.72 -4.78
N ALA A 163 -36.12 -54.75 -4.95
CA ALA A 163 -37.35 -54.92 -5.71
C ALA A 163 -37.06 -55.20 -7.20
N ALA A 164 -36.14 -54.44 -7.79
CA ALA A 164 -35.68 -54.66 -9.16
C ALA A 164 -35.00 -56.02 -9.31
N ALA A 165 -34.10 -56.39 -8.39
CA ALA A 165 -33.45 -57.70 -8.40
C ALA A 165 -34.45 -58.86 -8.34
N HIS A 166 -35.47 -58.75 -7.49
CA HIS A 166 -36.51 -59.76 -7.37
C HIS A 166 -37.36 -59.86 -8.65
N TYR A 167 -37.83 -58.72 -9.14
CA TYR A 167 -38.64 -58.64 -10.34
C TYR A 167 -37.92 -59.27 -11.55
N TYR A 168 -36.63 -58.96 -11.69
CA TYR A 168 -35.82 -59.39 -12.82
C TYR A 168 -35.12 -60.74 -12.65
N ASN A 169 -35.25 -61.43 -11.52
CA ASN A 169 -34.79 -62.81 -11.35
C ASN A 169 -35.89 -63.88 -11.55
N ARG A 170 -37.16 -63.50 -11.66
CA ARG A 170 -38.25 -64.46 -11.92
C ARG A 170 -38.13 -65.14 -13.28
N ARG A 171 -38.50 -66.44 -13.39
CA ARG A 171 -38.56 -67.16 -14.69
C ARG A 171 -39.52 -66.46 -15.67
N TRP A 172 -39.17 -66.41 -16.95
CA TRP A 172 -39.90 -65.60 -17.94
C TRP A 172 -41.40 -65.93 -18.07
N PHE A 173 -41.79 -67.22 -17.95
CA PHE A 173 -43.19 -67.62 -17.93
C PHE A 173 -43.96 -67.17 -16.67
N SER A 174 -43.29 -67.05 -15.52
CA SER A 174 -43.89 -66.51 -14.28
C SER A 174 -44.09 -64.99 -14.37
N ARG A 175 -43.31 -64.28 -15.19
CA ARG A 175 -43.50 -62.83 -15.44
C ARG A 175 -44.74 -62.56 -16.28
N LEU A 176 -44.98 -63.38 -17.31
CA LEU A 176 -46.15 -63.22 -18.18
C LEU A 176 -47.47 -63.33 -17.40
N TRP A 177 -47.56 -64.28 -16.46
CA TRP A 177 -48.73 -64.46 -15.60
C TRP A 177 -48.84 -63.41 -14.48
N TYR A 178 -47.73 -62.87 -14.00
CA TYR A 178 -47.72 -61.84 -12.96
C TYR A 178 -48.09 -60.45 -13.49
N VAL A 179 -47.68 -60.13 -14.72
CA VAL A 179 -48.00 -58.86 -15.41
C VAL A 179 -49.50 -58.69 -15.69
N ILE A 180 -50.25 -59.79 -15.82
CA ILE A 180 -51.71 -59.77 -16.02
C ILE A 180 -52.46 -59.42 -14.73
N GLY A 181 -51.88 -59.67 -13.54
CA GLY A 181 -52.55 -59.45 -12.25
C GLY A 181 -52.06 -58.23 -11.46
N HIS A 182 -50.78 -57.85 -11.58
CA HIS A 182 -50.18 -56.71 -10.87
C HIS A 182 -49.10 -56.09 -11.78
N PRO A 183 -49.34 -54.93 -12.42
CA PRO A 183 -48.33 -54.32 -13.28
C PRO A 183 -47.11 -53.93 -12.42
N PRO A 184 -45.97 -54.63 -12.60
CA PRO A 184 -44.81 -54.55 -11.71
C PRO A 184 -44.04 -53.23 -11.81
N ASN A 185 -44.38 -52.40 -12.80
CA ASN A 185 -43.77 -51.08 -12.97
C ASN A 185 -44.23 -50.11 -11.86
N ALA A 186 -45.43 -50.27 -11.29
CA ALA A 186 -45.95 -49.32 -10.29
C ALA A 186 -45.10 -49.26 -9.00
N GLU A 187 -44.55 -50.38 -8.53
CA GLU A 187 -43.70 -50.42 -7.32
C GLU A 187 -42.30 -49.84 -7.59
N LEU A 188 -41.75 -50.06 -8.79
CA LEU A 188 -40.46 -49.50 -9.19
C LEU A 188 -40.56 -48.00 -9.49
N ASP A 189 -41.65 -47.56 -10.13
CA ASP A 189 -41.94 -46.16 -10.42
C ASP A 189 -42.13 -45.36 -9.13
N THR A 190 -42.86 -45.90 -8.14
CA THR A 190 -43.06 -45.23 -6.84
C THR A 190 -41.76 -45.10 -6.04
N LEU A 191 -40.91 -46.13 -6.04
CA LEU A 191 -39.59 -46.07 -5.41
C LEU A 191 -38.65 -45.10 -6.13
N LYS A 192 -38.71 -45.02 -7.46
CA LYS A 192 -37.96 -44.05 -8.25
C LYS A 192 -38.39 -42.61 -7.96
N GLU A 193 -39.70 -42.34 -7.90
CA GLU A 193 -40.22 -41.02 -7.52
C GLU A 193 -39.80 -40.62 -6.10
N ALA A 194 -39.76 -41.57 -5.16
CA ALA A 194 -39.27 -41.34 -3.81
C ALA A 194 -37.77 -40.97 -3.80
N ILE A 195 -36.95 -41.68 -4.58
CA ILE A 195 -35.51 -41.38 -4.77
C ILE A 195 -35.31 -39.98 -5.36
N ASP A 196 -36.06 -39.63 -6.42
CA ASP A 196 -35.99 -38.31 -7.06
C ASP A 196 -36.41 -37.19 -6.09
N SER A 197 -37.42 -37.44 -5.25
CA SER A 197 -37.90 -36.49 -4.24
C SER A 197 -36.87 -36.24 -3.14
N ASP A 198 -36.29 -37.30 -2.59
CA ASP A 198 -35.26 -37.19 -1.54
C ASP A 198 -33.97 -36.54 -2.07
N ALA A 199 -33.57 -36.89 -3.30
CA ALA A 199 -32.46 -36.24 -4.01
C ALA A 199 -32.66 -34.73 -4.14
N LYS A 200 -33.85 -34.29 -4.58
CA LYS A 200 -34.20 -32.86 -4.67
C LYS A 200 -34.22 -32.17 -3.30
N ALA A 201 -34.71 -32.86 -2.26
CA ALA A 201 -34.76 -32.32 -0.91
C ALA A 201 -33.34 -32.07 -0.33
N ILE A 202 -32.40 -32.98 -0.56
CA ILE A 202 -30.99 -32.83 -0.16
C ILE A 202 -30.35 -31.64 -0.88
N LYS A 203 -30.55 -31.56 -2.20
CA LYS A 203 -30.02 -30.45 -3.02
C LYS A 203 -30.54 -29.09 -2.56
N ASN A 204 -31.84 -28.98 -2.31
CA ASN A 204 -32.45 -27.73 -1.82
C ASN A 204 -31.95 -27.36 -0.42
N SER A 205 -31.81 -28.34 0.48
CA SER A 205 -31.33 -28.11 1.85
C SER A 205 -29.89 -27.60 1.86
N THR A 206 -29.06 -28.19 0.99
CA THR A 206 -27.69 -27.75 0.77
C THR A 206 -27.63 -26.33 0.25
N TYR A 207 -28.35 -26.05 -0.83
CA TYR A 207 -28.32 -24.74 -1.47
C TYR A 207 -28.66 -23.64 -0.46
N ARG A 208 -29.70 -23.85 0.34
CA ARG A 208 -30.09 -22.94 1.42
C ARG A 208 -28.97 -22.70 2.42
N TYR A 209 -28.32 -23.77 2.89
CA TYR A 209 -27.22 -23.64 3.84
C TYR A 209 -26.03 -22.88 3.26
N THR A 210 -25.63 -23.19 2.01
CA THR A 210 -24.53 -22.49 1.36
C THR A 210 -24.84 -21.00 1.23
N VAL A 211 -26.08 -20.64 0.88
CA VAL A 211 -26.53 -19.24 0.85
C VAL A 211 -26.48 -18.60 2.24
N GLU A 212 -26.98 -19.27 3.28
CA GLU A 212 -26.94 -18.76 4.67
C GLU A 212 -25.51 -18.54 5.16
N LYS A 213 -24.59 -19.47 4.87
CA LYS A 213 -23.16 -19.37 5.23
C LYS A 213 -22.46 -18.26 4.45
N LEU A 214 -22.73 -18.14 3.15
CA LEU A 214 -22.21 -17.04 2.33
C LEU A 214 -22.70 -15.69 2.86
N GLN A 215 -23.98 -15.57 3.22
CA GLN A 215 -24.52 -14.33 3.78
C GLN A 215 -23.83 -13.97 5.11
N TYR A 216 -23.61 -14.96 5.98
CA TYR A 216 -22.87 -14.74 7.22
C TYR A 216 -21.44 -14.25 6.96
N LEU A 217 -20.72 -14.86 6.03
CA LEU A 217 -19.35 -14.46 5.67
C LEU A 217 -19.30 -13.06 5.03
N VAL A 218 -20.29 -12.70 4.21
CA VAL A 218 -20.42 -11.36 3.64
C VAL A 218 -20.64 -10.34 4.75
N ASN A 219 -21.55 -10.58 5.68
CA ASN A 219 -21.82 -9.68 6.79
C ASN A 219 -20.56 -9.51 7.68
N ALA A 220 -19.87 -10.60 8.01
CA ALA A 220 -18.63 -10.55 8.79
C ALA A 220 -17.52 -9.77 8.05
N ALA A 221 -17.43 -9.91 6.72
CA ALA A 221 -16.49 -9.14 5.90
C ALA A 221 -16.86 -7.64 5.83
N GLU A 222 -18.16 -7.31 5.81
CA GLU A 222 -18.64 -5.94 5.87
C GLU A 222 -18.35 -5.28 7.23
N GLU A 223 -18.60 -5.98 8.34
CA GLU A 223 -18.24 -5.53 9.69
C GLU A 223 -16.72 -5.29 9.80
N GLN A 224 -15.91 -6.19 9.27
CA GLN A 224 -14.45 -6.03 9.26
C GLN A 224 -14.01 -4.81 8.41
N ARG A 225 -14.68 -4.55 7.29
CA ARG A 225 -14.42 -3.36 6.46
C ARG A 225 -14.80 -2.08 7.18
N GLN A 226 -15.94 -2.05 7.86
CA GLN A 226 -16.36 -0.89 8.65
C GLN A 226 -15.35 -0.59 9.76
N TYR A 227 -14.93 -1.62 10.51
CA TYR A 227 -13.91 -1.46 11.55
C TYR A 227 -12.57 -0.97 10.98
N ALA A 228 -12.13 -1.49 9.83
CA ALA A 228 -10.90 -1.04 9.18
C ALA A 228 -10.99 0.42 8.72
N GLU A 229 -12.16 0.88 8.27
CA GLU A 229 -12.39 2.26 7.87
C GLU A 229 -12.38 3.20 9.08
N GLU A 230 -13.01 2.81 10.19
CA GLU A 230 -12.97 3.56 11.45
C GLU A 230 -11.52 3.71 11.96
N GLN A 231 -10.72 2.64 11.89
CA GLN A 231 -9.29 2.70 12.26
C GLN A 231 -8.48 3.63 11.35
N ARG A 232 -8.79 3.67 10.05
CA ARG A 232 -8.15 4.60 9.11
C ARG A 232 -8.51 6.05 9.40
N GLN A 233 -9.79 6.32 9.71
CA GLN A 233 -10.25 7.66 10.07
C GLN A 233 -9.57 8.14 11.36
N LEU A 234 -9.52 7.29 12.40
CA LEU A 234 -8.83 7.60 13.65
C LEU A 234 -7.33 7.86 13.43
N ALA A 235 -6.66 7.05 12.62
CA ALA A 235 -5.25 7.24 12.31
C ALA A 235 -4.97 8.57 11.58
N GLU A 236 -5.86 8.97 10.65
CA GLU A 236 -5.76 10.24 9.95
C GLU A 236 -6.02 11.44 10.88
N GLU A 237 -6.98 11.33 11.80
CA GLU A 237 -7.22 12.36 12.83
C GLU A 237 -6.00 12.52 13.74
N LEU A 238 -5.42 11.42 14.25
CA LEU A 238 -4.21 11.47 15.08
C LEU A 238 -3.02 12.08 14.32
N ARG A 239 -2.89 11.79 13.02
CA ARG A 239 -1.85 12.40 12.18
C ARG A 239 -2.04 13.91 12.05
N LYS A 240 -3.27 14.38 11.81
CA LYS A 240 -3.59 15.81 11.74
C LYS A 240 -3.35 16.51 13.08
N ASP A 241 -3.67 15.85 14.19
CA ASP A 241 -3.41 16.37 15.54
C ASP A 241 -1.92 16.49 15.84
N ALA A 242 -1.14 15.48 15.48
CA ALA A 242 0.31 15.52 15.63
C ALA A 242 0.95 16.65 14.81
N GLU A 243 0.51 16.84 13.57
CA GLU A 243 0.99 17.94 12.71
C GLU A 243 0.62 19.31 13.27
N ARG A 244 -0.62 19.49 13.76
CA ARG A 244 -1.02 20.76 14.40
C ARG A 244 -0.19 21.06 15.64
N ARG A 245 0.08 20.06 16.49
CA ARG A 245 0.93 20.24 17.68
C ARG A 245 2.34 20.64 17.30
N ARG A 246 2.90 19.99 16.28
CA ARG A 246 4.22 20.31 15.76
C ARG A 246 4.30 21.75 15.23
N GLN A 247 3.31 22.20 14.47
CA GLN A 247 3.26 23.58 13.96
C GLN A 247 3.16 24.62 15.08
N VAL A 248 2.39 24.33 16.14
CA VAL A 248 2.31 25.20 17.33
C VAL A 248 3.65 25.25 18.06
N GLU A 249 4.28 24.10 18.29
CA GLU A 249 5.59 24.03 18.95
C GLU A 249 6.68 24.75 18.13
N GLU A 250 6.72 24.56 16.81
CA GLU A 250 7.64 25.27 15.93
C GLU A 250 7.40 26.79 15.96
N ALA A 251 6.15 27.24 15.99
CA ALA A 251 5.81 28.67 16.10
C ALA A 251 6.23 29.26 17.45
N ASP A 252 6.02 28.54 18.55
CA ASP A 252 6.43 28.96 19.89
C ASP A 252 7.96 29.09 19.98
N ILE A 253 8.70 28.11 19.42
CA ILE A 253 10.17 28.13 19.38
C ILE A 253 10.70 29.29 18.53
N LEU A 254 10.07 29.57 17.39
CA LEU A 254 10.44 30.72 16.55
C LEU A 254 10.14 32.05 17.23
N SER A 255 9.04 32.15 17.97
CA SER A 255 8.71 33.34 18.79
C SER A 255 9.73 33.56 19.91
N ASP A 256 10.18 32.48 20.55
CA ASP A 256 11.25 32.51 21.55
C ASP A 256 12.58 32.97 20.92
N ALA A 257 12.96 32.38 19.79
CA ALA A 257 14.18 32.75 19.07
C ALA A 257 14.16 34.21 18.61
N GLN A 258 13.02 34.69 18.12
CA GLN A 258 12.80 36.08 17.75
C GLN A 258 13.06 37.02 18.94
N THR A 259 12.51 36.68 20.10
CA THR A 259 12.67 37.46 21.33
C THR A 259 14.12 37.47 21.80
N LEU A 260 14.79 36.30 21.77
CA LEU A 260 16.19 36.15 22.17
C LEU A 260 17.15 36.93 21.26
N LEU A 261 16.89 36.92 19.96
CA LEU A 261 17.71 37.58 18.95
C LEU A 261 17.36 39.06 18.79
N GLN A 262 16.34 39.56 19.49
CA GLN A 262 15.84 40.94 19.41
C GLN A 262 15.47 41.36 17.98
N VAL A 263 14.95 40.40 17.20
CA VAL A 263 14.52 40.65 15.81
C VAL A 263 13.09 41.17 15.83
N ASP A 264 12.88 42.42 15.44
CA ASP A 264 11.52 42.90 15.17
C ASP A 264 11.08 42.39 13.79
N PRO A 265 10.01 41.58 13.69
CA PRO A 265 9.52 41.10 12.40
C PRO A 265 9.08 42.25 11.50
N SER A 266 8.66 43.36 12.11
CA SER A 266 8.20 44.58 11.44
C SER A 266 9.36 45.41 10.90
N SER A 267 10.54 45.32 11.53
CA SER A 267 11.75 46.06 11.12
C SER A 267 12.51 45.37 9.97
N SER A 268 12.12 44.14 9.62
CA SER A 268 12.64 43.51 8.40
C SER A 268 12.07 44.29 7.20
N THR A 269 12.86 45.23 6.68
CA THR A 269 12.51 45.91 5.44
C THR A 269 12.22 44.83 4.39
N THR A 270 10.96 44.74 3.98
CA THR A 270 10.57 43.74 2.99
C THR A 270 11.38 44.00 1.73
N VAL A 271 11.65 42.93 0.99
CA VAL A 271 12.33 42.99 -0.33
C VAL A 271 11.69 44.08 -1.19
N ASP A 272 10.37 44.13 -1.18
CA ASP A 272 9.60 45.08 -1.97
C ASP A 272 9.71 46.51 -1.45
N ALA A 273 9.73 46.72 -0.13
CA ALA A 273 9.96 48.04 0.46
C ALA A 273 11.38 48.56 0.15
N TYR A 274 12.39 47.70 0.29
CA TYR A 274 13.77 48.02 -0.04
C TYR A 274 13.93 48.36 -1.52
N HIS A 275 13.35 47.53 -2.39
CA HIS A 275 13.35 47.76 -3.84
C HIS A 275 12.64 49.06 -4.22
N SER A 276 11.49 49.33 -3.60
CA SER A 276 10.76 50.59 -3.81
C SER A 276 11.59 51.79 -3.38
N ALA A 277 12.32 51.70 -2.26
CA ALA A 277 13.24 52.73 -1.81
C ALA A 277 14.40 52.94 -2.81
N LEU A 278 15.02 51.87 -3.32
CA LEU A 278 16.05 51.93 -4.36
C LEU A 278 15.56 52.61 -5.65
N LEU A 279 14.37 52.22 -6.14
CA LEU A 279 13.78 52.83 -7.32
C LEU A 279 13.42 54.30 -7.09
N SER A 280 12.96 54.67 -5.89
CA SER A 280 12.65 56.06 -5.57
C SER A 280 13.88 56.97 -5.70
N ILE A 281 15.06 56.50 -5.30
CA ILE A 281 16.33 57.22 -5.51
C ILE A 281 16.63 57.35 -7.00
N GLN A 282 16.43 56.30 -7.79
CA GLN A 282 16.61 56.36 -9.24
C GLN A 282 15.78 57.49 -9.87
N HIS A 283 14.55 57.68 -9.39
CA HIS A 283 13.64 58.72 -9.87
C HIS A 283 14.03 60.12 -9.40
N MET A 284 14.44 60.28 -8.13
CA MET A 284 14.86 61.58 -7.57
C MET A 284 16.16 62.10 -8.19
N SER A 285 16.99 61.20 -8.72
CA SER A 285 18.38 61.50 -9.04
C SER A 285 18.80 61.23 -10.49
N ARG A 286 17.83 61.24 -11.41
CA ARG A 286 18.00 60.98 -12.85
C ARG A 286 19.12 61.78 -13.55
N SER A 287 19.58 62.91 -12.99
CA SER A 287 20.68 63.71 -13.54
C SER A 287 22.04 63.52 -12.85
N LYS A 288 22.11 62.86 -11.69
CA LYS A 288 23.34 62.76 -10.88
C LYS A 288 23.75 61.32 -10.51
N TYR A 289 22.85 60.34 -10.65
CA TYR A 289 23.10 58.96 -10.20
C TYR A 289 22.75 58.00 -11.31
N LYS A 290 23.78 57.37 -11.87
CA LYS A 290 23.59 56.14 -12.63
C LYS A 290 23.57 55.01 -11.59
N LEU A 291 22.38 54.47 -11.30
CA LEU A 291 22.29 53.19 -10.62
C LEU A 291 23.01 52.15 -11.47
N PHE A 292 23.78 51.28 -10.82
CA PHE A 292 24.56 50.29 -11.53
C PHE A 292 23.80 48.99 -11.66
N ASP A 293 23.65 48.54 -12.91
CA ASP A 293 22.98 47.28 -13.21
C ASP A 293 23.89 46.07 -12.95
N ARG A 294 23.29 44.89 -13.06
CA ARG A 294 23.97 43.59 -13.03
C ARG A 294 25.24 43.45 -13.88
N SER A 295 25.43 44.26 -14.92
CA SER A 295 26.57 44.13 -15.84
C SER A 295 27.92 44.38 -15.16
N VAL A 296 27.95 45.11 -14.04
CA VAL A 296 29.16 45.30 -13.22
C VAL A 296 29.68 44.01 -12.63
N LEU A 297 28.76 43.10 -12.33
CA LEU A 297 29.06 41.79 -11.81
C LEU A 297 29.50 40.82 -12.93
N ASN A 298 29.61 41.26 -14.20
CA ASN A 298 30.23 40.48 -15.29
C ASN A 298 31.77 40.47 -15.15
N SER A 299 32.25 40.09 -13.98
CA SER A 299 33.66 39.95 -13.67
C SER A 299 33.97 38.47 -13.47
N THR A 300 35.16 38.05 -13.90
CA THR A 300 35.66 36.69 -13.62
C THR A 300 35.71 36.38 -12.11
N ALA A 301 35.75 37.40 -11.26
CA ALA A 301 35.70 37.25 -9.81
C ALA A 301 34.31 36.82 -9.32
N TYR A 302 33.23 37.32 -9.94
CA TYR A 302 31.86 36.96 -9.58
C TYR A 302 31.57 35.50 -9.96
N ASP A 303 31.90 35.11 -11.19
CA ASP A 303 31.68 33.73 -11.65
C ASP A 303 32.45 32.75 -10.76
N ARG A 304 33.71 33.09 -10.41
CA ARG A 304 34.50 32.29 -9.45
C ARG A 304 33.82 32.21 -8.10
N TRP A 305 33.32 33.30 -7.53
CA TRP A 305 32.65 33.25 -6.23
C TRP A 305 31.39 32.37 -6.27
N LYS A 306 30.55 32.59 -7.29
CA LYS A 306 29.25 31.94 -7.46
C LYS A 306 29.40 30.43 -7.66
N ASP A 307 30.32 30.01 -8.52
CA ASP A 307 30.47 28.62 -8.94
C ASP A 307 31.55 27.85 -8.16
N ASN A 308 32.24 28.48 -7.21
CA ASN A 308 33.20 27.80 -6.36
C ASN A 308 32.49 26.73 -5.49
N GLU A 309 33.09 25.56 -5.31
CA GLU A 309 32.52 24.50 -4.48
C GLU A 309 32.74 24.75 -2.97
N HIS A 310 33.69 25.61 -2.62
CA HIS A 310 34.02 25.96 -1.25
C HIS A 310 33.29 27.24 -0.78
N SER A 311 33.17 27.41 0.54
CA SER A 311 32.65 28.67 1.09
C SER A 311 33.52 29.85 0.63
N SER A 312 32.91 30.96 0.25
CA SER A 312 33.60 32.11 -0.36
C SER A 312 32.90 33.43 -0.08
N LEU A 313 33.69 34.51 -0.05
CA LEU A 313 33.25 35.88 0.16
C LEU A 313 33.41 36.69 -1.12
N PHE A 314 32.39 37.41 -1.53
CA PHE A 314 32.47 38.42 -2.57
C PHE A 314 32.12 39.78 -1.97
N LEU A 315 33.10 40.67 -1.96
CA LEU A 315 33.00 42.02 -1.43
C LEU A 315 32.98 43.01 -2.59
N LEU A 316 31.84 43.66 -2.79
CA LEU A 316 31.64 44.72 -3.76
C LEU A 316 31.63 46.06 -3.03
N GLN A 317 32.57 46.93 -3.38
CA GLN A 317 32.63 48.30 -2.86
C GLN A 317 32.83 49.30 -3.98
N GLY A 318 32.54 50.57 -3.72
CA GLY A 318 32.69 51.58 -4.76
C GLY A 318 32.54 52.99 -4.24
N THR A 319 33.01 53.96 -5.03
CA THR A 319 32.76 55.39 -4.76
C THR A 319 31.86 56.04 -5.81
N SER A 320 31.04 56.98 -5.36
CA SER A 320 30.12 57.80 -6.13
C SER A 320 30.23 59.25 -5.66
N GLN A 321 29.89 60.17 -6.55
CA GLN A 321 29.98 61.60 -6.25
C GLN A 321 28.95 62.07 -5.21
N ALA A 322 28.07 61.18 -4.78
CA ALA A 322 26.90 61.55 -4.00
C ALA A 322 26.66 60.62 -2.79
N ALA A 323 27.76 60.07 -2.27
CA ALA A 323 27.87 59.27 -1.04
C ALA A 323 27.01 59.74 0.14
N ASP A 324 26.86 61.06 0.27
CA ASP A 324 26.27 61.70 1.45
C ASP A 324 24.76 61.94 1.38
N CYS A 325 24.14 61.74 0.22
CA CYS A 325 22.76 62.17 0.00
C CYS A 325 21.71 61.12 0.40
N THR A 326 22.09 59.84 0.54
CA THR A 326 21.14 58.75 0.81
C THR A 326 21.73 57.69 1.76
N SER A 327 20.87 57.05 2.55
CA SER A 327 21.24 55.87 3.36
C SER A 327 21.48 54.62 2.51
N LEU A 328 21.01 54.60 1.26
CA LEU A 328 21.20 53.53 0.27
C LEU A 328 22.52 53.66 -0.50
N SER A 329 23.07 52.55 -0.99
CA SER A 329 24.22 52.55 -1.91
C SER A 329 23.73 52.46 -3.35
N TRP A 330 24.44 53.12 -4.26
CA TRP A 330 24.20 53.00 -5.69
C TRP A 330 24.49 51.59 -6.23
N LEU A 331 25.24 50.78 -5.47
CA LEU A 331 25.52 49.36 -5.76
C LEU A 331 24.40 48.42 -5.30
N SER A 332 23.55 48.85 -4.37
CA SER A 332 22.55 48.00 -3.70
C SER A 332 21.54 47.36 -4.65
N ILE A 333 21.23 48.03 -5.78
CA ILE A 333 20.36 47.45 -6.81
C ILE A 333 20.97 46.19 -7.45
N ALA A 334 22.30 46.12 -7.58
CA ALA A 334 22.98 44.95 -8.12
C ALA A 334 22.91 43.75 -7.17
N ALA A 335 22.98 43.95 -5.84
CA ALA A 335 22.72 42.87 -4.87
C ALA A 335 21.28 42.36 -4.99
N PHE A 336 20.33 43.27 -5.16
CA PHE A 336 18.93 42.94 -5.24
C PHE A 336 18.61 42.10 -6.48
N GLU A 337 19.05 42.56 -7.67
CA GLU A 337 18.90 41.82 -8.93
C GLU A 337 19.57 40.45 -8.83
N LEU A 338 20.79 40.41 -8.30
CA LEU A 338 21.55 39.18 -8.12
C LEU A 338 20.84 38.18 -7.18
N TYR A 339 20.25 38.67 -6.09
CA TYR A 339 19.50 37.85 -5.16
C TYR A 339 18.32 37.16 -5.86
N GLY A 340 17.59 37.89 -6.72
CA GLY A 340 16.51 37.34 -7.53
C GLY A 340 17.00 36.25 -8.49
N GLU A 341 18.08 36.52 -9.23
CA GLU A 341 18.68 35.58 -10.18
C GLU A 341 19.14 34.28 -9.51
N ILE A 342 19.90 34.38 -8.40
CA ILE A 342 20.41 33.18 -7.71
C ILE A 342 19.25 32.38 -7.12
N LYS A 343 18.22 33.05 -6.59
CA LYS A 343 17.03 32.37 -6.06
C LYS A 343 16.30 31.56 -7.14
N GLU A 344 16.26 32.04 -8.38
CA GLU A 344 15.66 31.32 -9.50
C GLU A 344 16.56 30.21 -10.04
N GLU A 345 17.87 30.44 -10.11
CA GLU A 345 18.84 29.51 -10.69
C GLU A 345 19.22 28.34 -9.75
N LYS A 346 19.30 28.59 -8.44
CA LYS A 346 19.84 27.65 -7.45
C LYS A 346 18.73 27.16 -6.51
N ALA A 347 17.78 26.41 -7.06
CA ALA A 347 16.64 25.87 -6.31
C ALA A 347 17.03 25.03 -5.07
N ASP A 348 18.20 24.37 -5.11
CA ASP A 348 18.72 23.52 -4.02
C ASP A 348 19.56 24.30 -2.99
N SER A 349 19.51 25.64 -3.00
CA SER A 349 20.28 26.49 -2.08
C SER A 349 19.38 27.23 -1.09
N PHE A 350 19.91 27.44 0.11
CA PHE A 350 19.27 28.31 1.10
C PHE A 350 19.70 29.77 0.86
N MET A 351 18.77 30.71 1.02
CA MET A 351 19.00 32.13 0.75
C MET A 351 18.59 32.97 1.95
N THR A 352 19.49 33.81 2.44
CA THR A 352 19.22 34.80 3.51
C THR A 352 19.85 36.14 3.17
N ARG A 353 19.31 37.22 3.74
CA ARG A 353 19.74 38.58 3.41
C ARG A 353 19.53 39.54 4.57
N HIS A 354 20.33 40.60 4.62
CA HIS A 354 20.08 41.73 5.51
C HIS A 354 20.54 43.03 4.85
N PHE A 355 19.72 44.07 4.98
CA PHE A 355 20.00 45.40 4.47
C PHE A 355 20.22 46.33 5.65
N PHE A 356 21.46 46.78 5.86
CA PHE A 356 21.83 47.69 6.95
C PHE A 356 21.38 49.12 6.60
N MET A 357 20.09 49.38 6.79
CA MET A 357 19.45 50.67 6.55
C MET A 357 18.88 51.27 7.83
N SER A 358 18.90 52.60 7.91
CA SER A 358 18.06 53.37 8.84
C SER A 358 16.78 53.79 8.14
N GLU A 359 15.63 53.51 8.75
CA GLU A 359 14.29 53.83 8.23
C GLU A 359 14.03 55.35 8.20
N ASP A 360 14.64 56.11 9.11
CA ASP A 360 14.23 57.49 9.41
C ASP A 360 15.03 58.59 8.68
N ASN A 361 15.80 58.27 7.64
CA ASN A 361 16.82 59.18 7.04
C ASN A 361 17.85 59.74 8.06
N MET A 362 17.74 59.34 9.33
CA MET A 362 18.68 59.67 10.40
C MET A 362 19.90 58.77 10.23
N ARG A 363 21.10 59.37 10.29
CA ARG A 363 22.39 58.67 10.22
C ARG A 363 22.69 57.93 11.53
N GLU A 364 21.75 57.12 11.99
CA GLU A 364 22.01 56.22 13.11
C GLU A 364 22.72 55.00 12.54
N ASP A 365 23.94 54.78 13.03
CA ASP A 365 24.72 53.60 12.72
C ASP A 365 23.99 52.36 13.27
N VAL A 366 23.98 51.28 12.50
CA VAL A 366 23.28 50.04 12.89
C VAL A 366 24.24 49.15 13.67
N GLU A 367 23.77 48.51 14.74
CA GLU A 367 24.61 47.57 15.48
C GLU A 367 24.83 46.29 14.66
N ALA A 368 26.09 45.88 14.46
CA ALA A 368 26.44 44.77 13.58
C ALA A 368 25.78 43.45 13.99
N TYR A 369 25.68 43.20 15.31
CA TYR A 369 25.08 41.97 15.82
C TYR A 369 23.59 41.86 15.48
N LEU A 370 22.85 42.97 15.37
CA LEU A 370 21.42 42.94 14.98
C LEU A 370 21.24 42.44 13.55
N GLY A 371 22.11 42.87 12.63
CA GLY A 371 22.06 42.36 11.26
C GLY A 371 22.38 40.88 11.16
N MET A 372 23.35 40.41 11.95
CA MET A 372 23.66 38.98 12.04
C MET A 372 22.54 38.19 12.72
N ALA A 373 21.90 38.75 13.75
CA ALA A 373 20.74 38.18 14.42
C ALA A 373 19.56 38.01 13.43
N HIS A 374 19.33 38.99 12.55
CA HIS A 374 18.32 38.89 11.48
C HIS A 374 18.65 37.78 10.47
N VAL A 375 19.93 37.59 10.12
CA VAL A 375 20.37 36.51 9.23
C VAL A 375 20.15 35.15 9.87
N ILE A 376 20.55 35.00 11.14
CA ILE A 376 20.36 33.79 11.94
C ILE A 376 18.88 33.45 12.07
N TYR A 377 18.06 34.45 12.41
CA TYR A 377 16.61 34.27 12.52
C TYR A 377 15.98 33.84 11.19
N GLN A 378 16.42 34.40 10.06
CA GLN A 378 15.93 33.97 8.74
C GLN A 378 16.28 32.51 8.43
N ILE A 379 17.48 32.05 8.82
CA ILE A 379 17.87 30.64 8.67
C ILE A 379 16.99 29.77 9.55
N ALA A 380 16.80 30.14 10.82
CA ALA A 380 15.93 29.43 11.75
C ALA A 380 14.46 29.41 11.28
N ALA A 381 13.93 30.50 10.74
CA ALA A 381 12.57 30.56 10.22
C ALA A 381 12.40 29.73 8.93
N GLY A 382 13.42 29.68 8.09
CA GLY A 382 13.41 28.87 6.87
C GLY A 382 13.67 27.38 7.10
N GLU A 383 14.44 27.03 8.13
CA GLU A 383 14.64 25.66 8.59
C GLU A 383 14.60 25.57 10.13
N PRO A 384 13.39 25.46 10.72
CA PRO A 384 13.19 25.46 12.18
C PRO A 384 13.98 24.37 12.91
N LYS A 385 14.27 23.25 12.23
CA LYS A 385 15.05 22.14 12.80
C LYS A 385 16.43 22.57 13.30
N THR A 386 17.01 23.62 12.72
CA THR A 386 18.31 24.14 13.15
C THR A 386 18.28 24.71 14.57
N ILE A 387 17.10 25.02 15.12
CA ILE A 387 16.95 25.58 16.48
C ILE A 387 15.97 24.81 17.38
N THR A 388 15.10 23.95 16.83
CA THR A 388 14.08 23.23 17.62
C THR A 388 14.64 22.11 18.47
N GLU A 389 15.83 21.59 18.16
CA GLU A 389 16.46 20.59 19.00
C GLU A 389 16.83 21.18 20.38
N PRO A 390 16.52 20.50 21.51
CA PRO A 390 16.73 21.04 22.85
C PRO A 390 18.17 21.51 23.15
N GLY A 391 19.17 20.86 22.54
CA GLY A 391 20.57 21.28 22.65
C GLY A 391 20.88 22.58 21.92
N ARG A 392 20.21 22.83 20.79
CA ARG A 392 20.44 23.99 19.92
C ARG A 392 19.74 25.25 20.42
N SER A 393 18.51 25.12 20.92
CA SER A 393 17.86 26.23 21.63
C SER A 393 18.68 26.70 22.84
N ARG A 394 19.34 25.78 23.54
CA ARG A 394 20.29 26.12 24.61
C ARG A 394 21.52 26.84 24.07
N CYS A 395 22.10 26.35 22.97
CA CYS A 395 23.24 26.99 22.30
C CYS A 395 22.92 28.44 21.92
N LEU A 396 21.78 28.66 21.24
CA LEU A 396 21.27 29.97 20.89
C LEU A 396 21.21 30.89 22.13
N ARG A 397 20.58 30.43 23.22
CA ARG A 397 20.53 31.21 24.47
C ARG A 397 21.91 31.48 25.05
N THR A 398 22.83 30.52 25.04
CA THR A 398 24.18 30.71 25.57
C THR A 398 24.92 31.79 24.81
N HIS A 399 24.89 31.78 23.47
CA HIS A 399 25.53 32.79 22.65
C HIS A 399 24.88 34.17 22.83
N THR A 400 23.54 34.27 22.81
CA THR A 400 22.84 35.57 22.89
C THR A 400 22.92 36.24 24.26
N HIS A 401 23.24 35.49 25.32
CA HIS A 401 23.46 36.04 26.67
C HIS A 401 24.94 36.29 26.98
N SER A 402 25.86 35.95 26.06
CA SER A 402 27.27 36.25 26.26
C SER A 402 27.52 37.75 26.21
N GLU A 403 28.53 38.23 26.94
CA GLU A 403 28.96 39.63 26.86
C GLU A 403 29.51 40.00 25.46
N GLU A 404 29.96 38.99 24.70
CA GLU A 404 30.51 39.15 23.35
C GLU A 404 29.43 39.31 22.28
N TRP A 405 28.16 38.96 22.57
CA TRP A 405 27.06 39.07 21.62
C TRP A 405 26.85 40.49 21.08
N SER A 406 26.88 41.48 21.98
CA SER A 406 26.66 42.90 21.66
C SER A 406 27.96 43.67 21.41
N ASN A 407 29.08 42.97 21.22
CA ASN A 407 30.34 43.61 20.87
C ASN A 407 30.21 44.27 19.49
N PRO A 408 30.83 45.46 19.22
CA PRO A 408 30.69 46.10 17.92
C PRO A 408 31.12 45.19 16.77
N GLU A 409 32.21 44.44 16.96
CA GLU A 409 32.61 43.42 16.00
C GLU A 409 31.80 42.12 16.23
N PRO A 410 31.09 41.61 15.21
CA PRO A 410 30.09 40.55 15.39
C PRO A 410 30.73 39.15 15.41
N ALA A 411 31.78 38.94 16.20
CA ALA A 411 32.49 37.67 16.30
C ALA A 411 31.56 36.54 16.79
N GLU A 412 30.91 36.76 17.94
CA GLU A 412 30.02 35.78 18.54
C GLU A 412 28.77 35.48 17.68
N PRO A 413 28.08 36.47 17.09
CA PRO A 413 27.05 36.19 16.08
C PRO A 413 27.55 35.38 14.88
N CYS A 414 28.78 35.61 14.39
CA CYS A 414 29.35 34.81 13.30
C CYS A 414 29.64 33.37 13.72
N HIS A 415 30.11 33.14 14.95
CA HIS A 415 30.28 31.80 15.50
C HIS A 415 28.95 31.05 15.60
N LEU A 416 27.91 31.67 16.18
CA LEU A 416 26.59 31.06 16.25
C LEU A 416 26.03 30.77 14.85
N LEU A 417 26.20 31.69 13.90
CA LEU A 417 25.79 31.49 12.52
C LEU A 417 26.49 30.28 11.89
N ARG A 418 27.79 30.12 12.10
CA ARG A 418 28.54 28.94 11.64
C ARG A 418 27.96 27.67 12.25
N ASP A 419 27.76 27.64 13.56
CA ASP A 419 27.25 26.46 14.27
C ASP A 419 25.84 26.05 13.79
N ILE A 420 25.02 27.03 13.38
CA ILE A 420 23.70 26.80 12.76
C ILE A 420 23.82 26.27 11.32
N ILE A 421 24.80 26.75 10.55
CA ILE A 421 25.01 26.31 9.16
C ILE A 421 25.66 24.92 9.10
N ASP A 422 26.55 24.60 10.04
CA ASP A 422 27.17 23.28 10.21
C ASP A 422 26.17 22.20 10.64
N ASP A 423 24.91 22.59 10.88
CA ASP A 423 23.88 21.67 11.30
C ASP A 423 23.50 20.62 10.25
N GLU A 424 23.19 19.40 10.69
CA GLU A 424 22.75 18.33 9.80
C GLU A 424 21.48 18.72 9.02
N ALA A 425 20.59 19.53 9.61
CA ALA A 425 19.40 20.01 8.90
C ALA A 425 19.74 20.87 7.66
N MET A 426 20.89 21.56 7.68
CA MET A 426 21.38 22.39 6.59
C MET A 426 22.13 21.59 5.52
N SER A 427 22.58 20.38 5.84
CA SER A 427 23.31 19.48 4.91
C SER A 427 22.48 19.05 3.68
N ARG A 428 21.16 19.28 3.68
CA ARG A 428 20.30 19.01 2.53
C ARG A 428 20.47 20.02 1.40
N TYR A 429 21.03 21.19 1.69
CA TYR A 429 21.23 22.26 0.73
C TYR A 429 22.60 22.12 0.08
N ALA A 430 22.71 22.46 -1.21
CA ALA A 430 24.01 22.50 -1.86
C ALA A 430 24.87 23.67 -1.35
N SER A 431 24.24 24.81 -1.06
CA SER A 431 24.89 26.04 -0.63
C SER A 431 23.95 26.92 0.21
N VAL A 432 24.54 27.77 1.05
CA VAL A 432 23.85 28.82 1.81
C VAL A 432 24.37 30.17 1.33
N PHE A 433 23.52 30.96 0.68
CA PHE A 433 23.86 32.30 0.25
C PHE A 433 23.41 33.34 1.26
N ILE A 434 24.32 34.24 1.63
CA ILE A 434 24.11 35.31 2.61
C ILE A 434 24.40 36.64 1.92
N PHE A 435 23.39 37.50 1.82
CA PHE A 435 23.52 38.83 1.23
C PHE A 435 23.53 39.88 2.32
N LEU A 436 24.62 40.64 2.45
CA LEU A 436 24.76 41.72 3.41
C LEU A 436 24.97 43.02 2.66
N ASP A 437 24.01 43.93 2.73
CA ASP A 437 24.11 45.22 2.03
C ASP A 437 24.34 46.34 3.04
N ARG A 438 25.32 47.21 2.75
CA ARG A 438 25.70 48.37 3.58
C ARG A 438 26.35 48.05 4.92
N ILE A 439 27.20 47.03 5.00
CA ILE A 439 27.94 46.75 6.26
C ILE A 439 28.82 47.94 6.71
N ASP A 440 29.12 48.87 5.81
CA ASP A 440 29.83 50.12 6.08
C ASP A 440 29.04 51.12 6.96
N ARG A 441 27.75 50.87 7.17
CA ARG A 441 26.84 51.61 8.08
C ARG A 441 26.79 51.01 9.48
N CYS A 442 27.50 49.93 9.73
CA CYS A 442 27.56 49.35 11.06
C CYS A 442 28.40 50.22 12.01
N THR A 443 28.09 50.19 13.30
CA THR A 443 28.86 50.89 14.35
C THR A 443 30.33 50.43 14.47
N CYS A 444 30.67 49.28 13.88
CA CYS A 444 32.03 48.74 13.88
C CYS A 444 32.85 49.15 12.66
N THR A 445 34.13 48.78 12.67
CA THR A 445 34.97 48.94 11.49
C THR A 445 34.58 47.91 10.43
N ALA A 446 34.45 48.33 9.18
CA ALA A 446 34.12 47.43 8.08
C ALA A 446 35.18 46.35 7.88
N SER A 447 36.45 46.65 8.13
CA SER A 447 37.53 45.65 8.14
C SER A 447 37.31 44.61 9.23
N GLY A 448 36.93 45.03 10.44
CA GLY A 448 36.64 44.13 11.56
C GLY A 448 35.45 43.21 11.24
N PHE A 449 34.36 43.76 10.71
CA PHE A 449 33.22 42.96 10.25
C PHE A 449 33.65 41.93 9.19
N VAL A 450 34.35 42.39 8.13
CA VAL A 450 34.81 41.52 7.05
C VAL A 450 35.77 40.43 7.55
N ASP A 451 36.63 40.74 8.52
CA ASP A 451 37.50 39.76 9.17
C ASP A 451 36.70 38.65 9.88
N GLN A 452 35.59 38.98 10.54
CA GLN A 452 34.71 37.97 11.15
C GLN A 452 34.04 37.08 10.09
N LEU A 453 33.58 37.65 8.97
CA LEU A 453 33.01 36.87 7.85
C LEU A 453 34.06 35.97 7.18
N VAL A 454 35.30 36.46 7.08
CA VAL A 454 36.45 35.68 6.62
C VAL A 454 36.75 34.53 7.58
N GLY A 455 36.68 34.77 8.89
CA GLY A 455 36.79 33.74 9.93
C GLY A 455 35.75 32.63 9.73
N LEU A 456 34.48 33.02 9.59
CA LEU A 456 33.37 32.10 9.32
C LEU A 456 33.66 31.21 8.11
N ILE A 457 34.03 31.80 6.97
CA ILE A 457 34.31 31.03 5.74
C ILE A 457 35.54 30.13 5.89
N LYS A 458 36.57 30.59 6.60
CA LYS A 458 37.82 29.85 6.77
C LYS A 458 37.63 28.61 7.63
N GLU A 459 36.88 28.75 8.71
CA GLU A 459 36.62 27.69 9.68
C GLU A 459 35.54 26.72 9.17
N HIS A 460 34.58 27.24 8.41
CA HIS A 460 33.57 26.43 7.73
C HIS A 460 34.20 25.59 6.61
N THR A 461 34.34 24.29 6.87
CA THR A 461 34.90 23.31 5.92
C THR A 461 33.89 22.25 5.48
N CYS A 462 32.68 22.29 6.04
CA CYS A 462 31.63 21.31 5.85
C CYS A 462 30.66 21.68 4.70
N HIS A 463 29.81 20.73 4.32
CA HIS A 463 28.66 20.97 3.45
C HIS A 463 27.45 21.40 4.31
N PRO A 464 26.67 22.43 3.92
CA PRO A 464 26.65 23.18 2.66
C PRO A 464 27.79 24.20 2.49
N ALA A 465 28.11 24.59 1.26
CA ALA A 465 29.06 25.68 1.01
C ALA A 465 28.44 27.06 1.33
N VAL A 466 29.16 27.95 2.01
CA VAL A 466 28.66 29.27 2.42
C VAL A 466 29.13 30.36 1.45
N LYS A 467 28.18 31.04 0.82
CA LYS A 467 28.40 32.07 -0.20
C LYS A 467 27.97 33.42 0.30
N ILE A 468 28.93 34.23 0.77
CA ILE A 468 28.63 35.53 1.34
C ILE A 468 28.86 36.61 0.28
N PHE A 469 27.82 37.38 -0.02
CA PHE A 469 27.87 38.55 -0.90
C PHE A 469 27.71 39.81 -0.05
N VAL A 470 28.69 40.69 -0.09
CA VAL A 470 28.73 41.90 0.74
C VAL A 470 28.80 43.12 -0.16
N ILE A 471 27.91 44.08 0.07
CA ILE A 471 28.01 45.42 -0.48
C ILE A 471 28.49 46.38 0.60
N MET A 472 29.46 47.20 0.21
CA MET A 472 29.85 48.39 0.94
C MET A 472 29.61 49.63 0.10
N GLY A 473 29.05 50.65 0.75
CA GLY A 473 29.06 52.01 0.25
C GLY A 473 30.40 52.70 0.49
N GLU A 474 30.33 53.99 0.78
CA GLU A 474 31.49 54.90 0.73
C GLU A 474 32.01 55.34 2.08
N THR A 475 31.30 55.02 3.17
CA THR A 475 31.67 55.50 4.50
C THR A 475 32.97 54.90 4.98
N GLN A 476 33.23 53.65 4.58
CA GLN A 476 34.43 52.91 4.95
C GLN A 476 34.95 52.16 3.70
N ARG A 477 36.28 52.06 3.55
CA ARG A 477 36.92 51.30 2.47
C ARG A 477 37.74 50.17 3.05
N VAL A 478 37.59 48.99 2.47
CA VAL A 478 38.35 47.81 2.84
C VAL A 478 39.37 47.50 1.75
N THR A 479 40.59 47.17 2.16
CA THR A 479 41.69 46.83 1.24
C THR A 479 42.18 45.42 1.54
N GLU A 480 42.86 44.78 0.58
CA GLU A 480 43.49 43.47 0.83
C GLU A 480 44.46 43.48 2.03
N ARG A 481 45.03 44.65 2.37
CA ARG A 481 45.96 44.79 3.50
C ARG A 481 45.26 44.93 4.85
N SER A 482 43.99 45.32 4.86
CA SER A 482 43.20 45.53 6.06
C SER A 482 42.38 44.30 6.46
N ILE A 483 42.45 43.20 5.69
CA ILE A 483 41.73 41.94 5.97
C ILE A 483 42.75 40.81 6.16
N HIS A 484 42.53 39.96 7.15
CA HIS A 484 43.35 38.79 7.46
C HIS A 484 43.06 37.59 6.53
N MET A 485 43.41 37.70 5.24
CA MET A 485 43.14 36.65 4.23
C MET A 485 44.12 35.46 4.22
N ARG A 486 44.88 35.23 5.30
CA ARG A 486 45.94 34.20 5.30
C ARG A 486 45.33 32.79 5.16
N GLY A 487 45.59 32.17 4.00
CA GLY A 487 45.19 30.80 3.68
C GLY A 487 43.88 30.67 2.90
N ILE A 488 43.24 31.78 2.51
CA ILE A 488 41.93 31.77 1.82
C ILE A 488 41.85 32.81 0.70
N LYS A 489 42.99 33.26 0.16
CA LYS A 489 43.04 34.38 -0.82
C LYS A 489 42.25 34.08 -2.11
N ASP A 490 42.15 32.81 -2.48
CA ASP A 490 41.38 32.30 -3.61
C ASP A 490 39.87 32.25 -3.36
N ARG A 491 39.43 32.38 -2.10
CA ARG A 491 38.03 32.32 -1.65
C ARG A 491 37.46 33.70 -1.30
N VAL A 492 38.28 34.75 -1.31
CA VAL A 492 37.88 36.13 -1.02
C VAL A 492 38.08 36.98 -2.27
N HIS A 493 36.98 37.54 -2.77
CA HIS A 493 36.96 38.32 -4.00
C HIS A 493 36.59 39.77 -3.67
N LEU A 494 37.57 40.68 -3.77
CA LEU A 494 37.37 42.11 -3.58
C LEU A 494 37.25 42.80 -4.94
N VAL A 495 36.09 43.37 -5.23
CA VAL A 495 35.84 44.16 -6.44
C VAL A 495 35.54 45.60 -6.03
N THR A 496 36.35 46.53 -6.55
CA THR A 496 36.15 47.97 -6.34
C THR A 496 35.69 48.60 -7.64
N VAL A 497 34.56 49.31 -7.60
CA VAL A 497 33.95 49.96 -8.75
C VAL A 497 33.81 51.44 -8.44
N ASP A 498 34.62 52.27 -9.07
CA ASP A 498 34.51 53.71 -8.90
C ASP A 498 33.65 54.29 -10.03
N GLN A 499 32.66 55.10 -9.68
CA GLN A 499 31.83 55.78 -10.65
C GLN A 499 32.65 56.89 -11.33
N GLU A 500 33.17 56.61 -12.53
CA GLU A 500 33.90 57.60 -13.32
C GLU A 500 33.05 58.84 -13.64
N PHE A 501 33.69 60.01 -13.68
CA PHE A 501 33.07 61.29 -14.04
C PHE A 501 32.34 61.19 -15.39
N LEU A 502 31.01 61.25 -15.37
CA LEU A 502 30.22 61.69 -16.52
C LEU A 502 30.23 63.23 -16.60
N HIS A 503 31.40 63.84 -16.63
CA HIS A 503 31.51 65.21 -17.13
C HIS A 503 32.05 65.16 -18.57
N PRO A 504 31.25 65.48 -19.59
CA PRO A 504 31.83 65.99 -20.81
C PRO A 504 32.58 67.26 -20.41
N ARG A 505 33.90 67.27 -20.59
CA ARG A 505 34.68 68.52 -20.56
C ARG A 505 34.07 69.40 -21.65
N HIS A 506 33.27 70.38 -21.25
CA HIS A 506 32.80 71.46 -22.13
C HIS A 506 33.74 72.64 -22.00
#